data_AF-A0A959KH88-F1
#
_entry.id   AF-A0A959KH88-F1
#
_cell.length_a   1.000
_cell.length_b   1.000
_cell.length_c   1.000
_cell.angle_alpha   90.00
_cell.angle_beta   90.00
_cell.angle_gamma   90.00
#
_symmetry.space_group_name_H-M   'P 1'
#
loop_
_entity.id
_entity.type
_entity.pdbx_description
1 polymer ?
#
loop_
_entity_poly.entity_id
_entity_poly.type
_entity_poly.pdbx_seq_one_letter_code
_entity_poly.pdbx_strand_id
1 'polypeptide(L)'
;AFFRAFPPQTFDKATPTTHYQSWYFLMALFAYERLHHTSYMSQALDGFNQALLMYKTGFQLDIADPIGYPEYQAFTEKVNGAIGTFNHASVLPNNPFYPIRSGALKLGKLRIVDTFGIKKEVEVIRRRGGEELPLNRLYSTDTIAAETLRGETYHDIQLRPRFVQPARINFRWLSSVDDALEMTDHPVSSPIFGWLLLNEIDESLMIYDQAGKALGYIDKEGRWRVFPGHSGPVLPAGIANDHLRRLVVWICGKAVATKDDPQPFMDHFFERLEQSIDNIEAADSDHYEGTSLLMSHPLALVRASVQVELKGETVKHQGWEPLKRELKQVVDEEKVQRETLGFENVDIPLRLGERHKLNDGLVAFWVDDENGYRGDTYFSPLDPQVLTMQARPSDQIDDRDGLHLSMLMDPRGNIHATTGFFPVKTLELPPALYKDILRSIEVVFLAAPVLGPQGLVNISLPQEEGFDWAWIERTPEAWREISTVGYLSRKAFLETFGKEAVATWDALIANGSLSPVDEEEAIIALQNGARPLQELFPNDHAALEHFFRSRLIGPFQQIARFEGQQEVREGWLKLRPTNGETK
;
A
#
# COMPACT_ATOMS: atom_id res chain seq x y z
N ALA A 1 -20.05 -28.45 34.99
CA ALA A 1 -19.83 -29.90 35.01
C ALA A 1 -19.02 -30.41 33.81
N PHE A 2 -19.11 -29.81 32.61
CA PHE A 2 -18.36 -30.23 31.42
C PHE A 2 -16.87 -29.81 31.37
N PHE A 3 -16.48 -28.70 32.01
CA PHE A 3 -15.09 -28.18 32.02
C PHE A 3 -14.06 -29.04 32.77
N ARG A 4 -14.45 -30.14 33.43
CA ARG A 4 -13.52 -31.06 34.11
C ARG A 4 -13.11 -32.27 33.25
N ALA A 5 -13.71 -32.47 32.07
CA ALA A 5 -13.52 -33.70 31.31
C ALA A 5 -12.36 -33.66 30.29
N PHE A 6 -11.86 -32.49 29.89
CA PHE A 6 -10.77 -32.37 28.92
C PHE A 6 -9.80 -31.23 29.26
N PRO A 7 -8.65 -31.51 29.89
CA PRO A 7 -7.58 -30.52 30.00
C PRO A 7 -6.99 -30.23 28.60
N PRO A 8 -6.45 -29.01 28.35
CA PRO A 8 -5.90 -28.61 27.04
C PRO A 8 -4.68 -29.42 26.57
N GLN A 9 -4.23 -30.41 27.35
CA GLN A 9 -3.02 -31.19 27.09
C GLN A 9 -3.25 -32.45 26.22
N THR A 10 -4.46 -32.69 25.72
CA THR A 10 -4.81 -33.94 25.00
C THR A 10 -5.18 -33.74 23.53
N PHE A 11 -4.49 -32.84 22.82
CA PHE A 11 -4.69 -32.70 21.37
C PHE A 11 -3.36 -32.77 20.61
N ASP A 12 -3.30 -33.78 19.75
CA ASP A 12 -2.14 -34.18 18.96
C ASP A 12 -1.83 -33.14 17.86
N LYS A 13 -0.55 -32.94 17.58
CA LYS A 13 0.02 -31.78 16.86
C LYS A 13 -0.23 -31.74 15.33
N ALA A 14 -1.18 -32.49 14.78
CA ALA A 14 -1.15 -32.84 13.35
C ALA A 14 -2.12 -32.07 12.41
N THR A 15 -3.10 -31.29 12.88
CA THR A 15 -4.02 -30.53 11.97
C THR A 15 -4.56 -29.25 12.62
N PRO A 16 -4.04 -28.03 12.33
CA PRO A 16 -4.34 -26.86 13.18
C PRO A 16 -5.47 -25.93 12.72
N THR A 17 -5.99 -25.98 11.50
CA THR A 17 -6.73 -24.82 10.96
C THR A 17 -8.25 -24.86 11.15
N THR A 18 -8.92 -25.99 10.93
CA THR A 18 -10.40 -26.08 10.99
C THR A 18 -10.96 -26.25 12.41
N HIS A 19 -10.22 -26.89 13.31
CA HIS A 19 -10.69 -27.16 14.67
C HIS A 19 -10.62 -25.95 15.61
N TYR A 20 -9.68 -25.03 15.40
CA TYR A 20 -9.57 -23.80 16.19
C TYR A 20 -10.71 -22.82 15.92
N GLN A 21 -11.09 -22.62 14.64
CA GLN A 21 -12.21 -21.74 14.27
C GLN A 21 -13.54 -22.21 14.89
N SER A 22 -13.76 -23.53 14.92
CA SER A 22 -14.92 -24.16 15.53
C SER A 22 -15.06 -23.82 17.03
N TRP A 23 -13.94 -23.82 17.75
CA TRP A 23 -13.90 -23.53 19.18
C TRP A 23 -14.17 -22.05 19.49
N TYR A 24 -13.61 -21.12 18.72
CA TYR A 24 -13.89 -19.69 18.86
C TYR A 24 -15.37 -19.37 18.59
N PHE A 25 -15.97 -20.02 17.60
CA PHE A 25 -17.39 -19.85 17.30
C PHE A 25 -18.28 -20.35 18.44
N LEU A 26 -18.00 -21.52 19.00
CA LEU A 26 -18.68 -22.06 20.19
C LEU A 26 -18.53 -21.14 21.41
N MET A 27 -17.32 -20.64 21.66
CA MET A 27 -17.05 -19.72 22.75
C MET A 27 -17.79 -18.39 22.59
N ALA A 28 -17.87 -17.86 21.36
CA ALA A 28 -18.65 -16.68 21.04
C ALA A 28 -20.16 -16.91 21.26
N LEU A 29 -20.67 -18.09 20.89
CA LEU A 29 -22.09 -18.44 21.09
C LEU A 29 -22.45 -18.53 22.58
N PHE A 30 -21.60 -19.17 23.40
CA PHE A 30 -21.78 -19.21 24.86
C PHE A 30 -21.65 -17.83 25.51
N ALA A 31 -20.72 -17.01 25.04
CA ALA A 31 -20.58 -15.64 25.51
C ALA A 31 -21.84 -14.82 25.17
N TYR A 32 -22.38 -14.99 23.96
CA TYR A 32 -23.61 -14.35 23.51
C TYR A 32 -24.83 -14.77 24.35
N GLU A 33 -25.03 -16.07 24.57
CA GLU A 33 -26.11 -16.58 25.43
C GLU A 33 -26.00 -16.02 26.86
N ARG A 34 -24.79 -15.98 27.41
CA ARG A 34 -24.54 -15.42 28.73
C ARG A 34 -24.80 -13.92 28.78
N LEU A 35 -24.40 -13.19 27.74
CA LEU A 35 -24.65 -11.74 27.59
C LEU A 35 -26.15 -11.43 27.62
N HIS A 36 -26.98 -12.25 26.97
CA HIS A 36 -28.45 -12.09 26.99
C HIS A 36 -29.08 -12.28 28.36
N HIS A 37 -28.49 -13.10 29.21
CA HIS A 37 -29.01 -13.41 30.54
C HIS A 37 -28.42 -12.56 31.67
N THR A 38 -27.56 -11.59 31.36
CA THR A 38 -26.92 -10.74 32.37
C THR A 38 -27.07 -9.25 32.06
N SER A 39 -27.41 -8.46 33.08
CA SER A 39 -27.51 -7.00 32.94
C SER A 39 -26.14 -6.37 33.12
N TYR A 40 -25.64 -5.70 32.08
CA TYR A 40 -24.39 -4.95 32.11
C TYR A 40 -24.65 -3.45 32.07
N MET A 41 -23.81 -2.70 32.78
CA MET A 41 -23.73 -1.25 32.64
C MET A 41 -22.35 -0.93 32.04
N SER A 42 -22.35 -0.20 30.93
CA SER A 42 -21.14 0.35 30.33
C SER A 42 -21.13 1.86 30.56
N GLN A 43 -19.98 2.40 30.97
CA GLN A 43 -19.80 3.83 31.19
C GLN A 43 -18.40 4.25 30.76
N ALA A 44 -18.30 5.40 30.10
CA ALA A 44 -17.03 6.03 29.79
C ALA A 44 -16.40 6.64 31.06
N LEU A 45 -15.07 6.64 31.15
CA LEU A 45 -14.33 7.29 32.24
C LEU A 45 -14.21 8.80 31.98
N ASP A 46 -15.35 9.49 31.91
CA ASP A 46 -15.38 10.94 31.69
C ASP A 46 -14.71 11.67 32.86
N GLY A 47 -13.95 12.73 32.55
CA GLY A 47 -13.18 13.47 33.55
C GLY A 47 -11.78 12.89 33.82
N PHE A 48 -11.50 11.63 33.47
CA PHE A 48 -10.18 11.03 33.71
C PHE A 48 -9.09 11.71 32.88
N ASN A 49 -9.31 11.87 31.58
CA ASN A 49 -8.36 12.56 30.70
C ASN A 49 -8.22 14.04 31.10
N GLN A 50 -9.32 14.71 31.47
CA GLN A 50 -9.27 16.07 31.98
C GLN A 50 -8.41 16.17 33.24
N ALA A 51 -8.56 15.23 34.19
CA ALA A 51 -7.79 15.22 35.43
C ALA A 51 -6.28 15.03 35.20
N LEU A 52 -5.89 14.23 34.21
CA LEU A 52 -4.50 14.08 33.78
C LEU A 52 -3.93 15.39 33.19
N LEU A 53 -4.78 16.22 32.60
CA LEU A 53 -4.43 17.57 32.13
C LEU A 53 -4.63 18.66 33.20
N MET A 54 -4.81 18.28 34.47
CA MET A 54 -5.07 19.19 35.59
C MET A 54 -6.39 19.98 35.48
N TYR A 55 -7.39 19.41 34.82
CA TYR A 55 -8.74 19.98 34.72
C TYR A 55 -9.77 19.13 35.45
N LYS A 56 -10.83 19.79 35.93
CA LYS A 56 -12.04 19.18 36.47
C LYS A 56 -13.24 19.77 35.74
N THR A 57 -13.95 18.93 35.00
CA THR A 57 -15.24 19.28 34.41
C THR A 57 -16.30 19.39 35.51
N GLY A 58 -17.07 20.47 35.47
CA GLY A 58 -18.14 20.73 36.43
C GLY A 58 -18.85 22.04 36.12
N PHE A 59 -20.01 22.24 36.73
CA PHE A 59 -20.72 23.51 36.64
C PHE A 59 -19.89 24.61 37.30
N GLN A 60 -19.64 25.67 36.55
CA GLN A 60 -19.01 26.90 37.03
C GLN A 60 -20.06 28.01 37.08
N LEU A 61 -19.91 28.90 38.04
CA LEU A 61 -20.70 30.12 38.09
C LEU A 61 -20.21 31.09 37.01
N ASP A 62 -21.12 31.91 36.50
CA ASP A 62 -20.76 33.00 35.59
C ASP A 62 -19.77 33.95 36.25
N ILE A 63 -18.86 34.50 35.45
CA ILE A 63 -17.84 35.43 35.92
C ILE A 63 -18.51 36.79 36.13
N ALA A 64 -18.96 37.03 37.36
CA ALA A 64 -19.62 38.27 37.77
C ALA A 64 -19.24 38.63 39.20
N ASP A 65 -18.99 39.92 39.44
CA ASP A 65 -18.75 40.48 40.78
C ASP A 65 -19.76 41.61 41.05
N PRO A 66 -21.03 41.27 41.37
CA PRO A 66 -22.10 42.25 41.51
C PRO A 66 -21.97 43.15 42.75
N ILE A 67 -21.10 42.79 43.70
CA ILE A 67 -20.90 43.50 44.98
C ILE A 67 -19.52 44.14 45.12
N GLY A 68 -18.62 43.92 44.15
CA GLY A 68 -17.27 44.47 44.14
C GLY A 68 -17.21 45.98 43.90
N TYR A 69 -16.07 46.58 44.21
CA TYR A 69 -15.78 47.99 43.88
C TYR A 69 -15.76 48.20 42.35
N PRO A 70 -16.04 49.43 41.85
CA PRO A 70 -16.12 49.70 40.40
C PRO A 70 -14.89 49.26 39.59
N GLU A 71 -13.68 49.33 40.17
CA GLU A 71 -12.44 48.90 39.52
C GLU A 71 -12.38 47.37 39.32
N TYR A 72 -12.87 46.60 40.28
CA TYR A 72 -12.97 45.14 40.18
C TYR A 72 -14.10 44.71 39.26
N GLN A 73 -15.20 45.46 39.20
CA GLN A 73 -16.27 45.22 38.24
C GLN A 73 -15.77 45.37 36.80
N ALA A 74 -15.05 46.46 36.50
CA ALA A 74 -14.48 46.68 35.18
C ALA A 74 -13.46 45.60 34.78
N PHE A 75 -12.64 45.12 35.72
CA PHE A 75 -11.75 43.98 35.48
C PHE A 75 -12.53 42.68 35.25
N THR A 76 -13.55 42.41 36.05
CA THR A 76 -14.38 41.21 35.96
C THR A 76 -15.14 41.15 34.64
N GLU A 77 -15.68 42.28 34.16
CA GLU A 77 -16.30 42.38 32.85
C GLU A 77 -15.32 42.08 31.71
N LYS A 78 -14.07 42.56 31.80
CA LYS A 78 -13.03 42.23 30.83
C LYS A 78 -12.71 40.73 30.83
N VAL A 79 -12.59 40.12 32.01
CA VAL A 79 -12.33 38.68 32.16
C VAL A 79 -13.51 37.87 31.63
N ASN A 80 -14.74 38.26 31.94
CA ASN A 80 -15.96 37.63 31.43
C ASN A 80 -16.03 37.72 29.90
N GLY A 81 -15.74 38.90 29.33
CA GLY A 81 -15.67 39.08 27.87
C GLY A 81 -14.57 38.25 27.20
N ALA A 82 -13.42 38.09 27.85
CA ALA A 82 -12.31 37.29 27.34
C ALA A 82 -12.57 35.77 27.42
N ILE A 83 -13.18 35.29 28.49
CA ILE A 83 -13.50 33.87 28.69
C ILE A 83 -14.75 33.47 27.89
N GLY A 84 -15.72 34.36 27.74
CA GLY A 84 -16.96 34.12 27.00
C GLY A 84 -17.64 32.83 27.45
N THR A 85 -17.88 31.92 26.52
CA THR A 85 -18.54 30.63 26.80
C THR A 85 -17.59 29.53 27.25
N PHE A 86 -16.27 29.77 27.38
CA PHE A 86 -15.29 28.72 27.64
C PHE A 86 -15.14 28.32 29.14
N ASN A 87 -16.06 28.75 30.00
CA ASN A 87 -16.08 28.44 31.44
C ASN A 87 -16.68 27.05 31.73
N HIS A 88 -16.01 26.00 31.24
CA HIS A 88 -16.49 24.61 31.34
C HIS A 88 -15.59 23.69 32.19
N ALA A 89 -14.44 24.18 32.63
CA ALA A 89 -13.47 23.40 33.39
C ALA A 89 -12.77 24.25 34.44
N SER A 90 -12.65 23.70 35.65
CA SER A 90 -11.83 24.25 36.72
C SER A 90 -10.43 23.64 36.70
N VAL A 91 -9.43 24.43 37.06
CA VAL A 91 -8.05 23.96 37.18
C VAL A 91 -7.84 23.23 38.51
N LEU A 92 -7.04 22.15 38.48
CA LEU A 92 -6.57 21.40 39.63
C LEU A 92 -5.04 21.56 39.76
N PRO A 93 -4.56 22.67 40.32
CA PRO A 93 -3.14 23.06 40.25
C PRO A 93 -2.21 22.15 41.06
N ASN A 94 -2.76 21.36 41.98
CA ASN A 94 -2.03 20.41 42.82
C ASN A 94 -1.97 19.00 42.23
N ASN A 95 -2.65 18.75 41.11
CA ASN A 95 -2.57 17.47 40.42
C ASN A 95 -1.30 17.39 39.57
N PRO A 96 -0.73 16.20 39.36
CA PRO A 96 0.34 16.01 38.40
C PRO A 96 -0.18 16.22 36.96
N PHE A 97 0.67 16.79 36.11
CA PHE A 97 0.40 16.97 34.69
C PHE A 97 0.92 15.77 33.89
N TYR A 98 0.02 15.02 33.26
CA TYR A 98 0.32 13.84 32.45
C TYR A 98 -0.31 13.97 31.05
N PRO A 99 0.34 14.71 30.12
CA PRO A 99 -0.17 14.90 28.77
C PRO A 99 -0.10 13.65 27.89
N ILE A 100 0.76 12.68 28.25
CA ILE A 100 0.80 11.33 27.67
C ILE A 100 0.46 10.32 28.77
N ARG A 101 -0.57 9.52 28.52
CA ARG A 101 -1.01 8.46 29.42
C ARG A 101 -0.29 7.16 29.09
N SER A 102 0.41 6.58 30.05
CA SER A 102 1.03 5.26 29.96
C SER A 102 1.14 4.60 31.34
N GLY A 103 1.51 3.33 31.39
CA GLY A 103 1.80 2.62 32.65
C GLY A 103 0.65 1.76 33.15
N ALA A 104 0.35 1.84 34.44
CA ALA A 104 -0.65 1.00 35.12
C ALA A 104 -1.67 1.85 35.87
N LEU A 105 -2.92 1.44 35.85
CA LEU A 105 -4.03 2.01 36.60
C LEU A 105 -4.53 1.01 37.64
N LYS A 106 -4.49 1.42 38.91
CA LYS A 106 -5.08 0.67 40.03
C LYS A 106 -6.39 1.33 40.47
N LEU A 107 -7.48 0.57 40.46
CA LEU A 107 -8.78 1.05 40.95
C LEU A 107 -8.85 0.91 42.48
N GLY A 108 -8.61 2.01 43.20
CA GLY A 108 -8.63 2.01 44.67
C GLY A 108 -10.05 2.02 45.28
N LYS A 109 -11.00 2.71 44.64
CA LYS A 109 -12.36 2.88 45.15
C LYS A 109 -13.35 3.09 44.03
N LEU A 110 -14.52 2.46 44.13
CA LEU A 110 -15.63 2.67 43.21
C LEU A 110 -16.87 3.09 44.00
N ARG A 111 -17.53 4.17 43.57
CA ARG A 111 -18.79 4.65 44.12
C ARG A 111 -19.79 4.79 43.00
N ILE A 112 -20.93 4.15 43.14
CA ILE A 112 -22.08 4.34 42.25
C ILE A 112 -22.98 5.36 42.92
N VAL A 113 -23.34 6.41 42.19
CA VAL A 113 -24.24 7.46 42.68
C VAL A 113 -25.50 7.41 41.85
N ASP A 114 -26.66 7.33 42.49
CA ASP A 114 -27.95 7.35 41.80
C ASP A 114 -28.38 8.78 41.43
N THR A 115 -29.53 8.91 40.76
CA THR A 115 -30.11 10.20 40.35
C THR A 115 -30.50 11.11 41.52
N PHE A 116 -30.62 10.56 42.73
CA PHE A 116 -30.94 11.30 43.95
C PHE A 116 -29.69 11.63 44.78
N GLY A 117 -28.49 11.29 44.30
CA GLY A 117 -27.22 11.55 44.99
C GLY A 117 -26.87 10.52 46.07
N ILE A 118 -27.61 9.41 46.17
CA ILE A 118 -27.33 8.33 47.12
C ILE A 118 -26.14 7.54 46.61
N LYS A 119 -25.13 7.38 47.47
CA LYS A 119 -23.85 6.76 47.14
C LYS A 119 -23.83 5.32 47.63
N LYS A 120 -23.57 4.38 46.74
CA LYS A 120 -23.25 2.99 47.05
C LYS A 120 -21.77 2.74 46.82
N GLU A 121 -21.03 2.46 47.90
CA GLU A 121 -19.62 2.08 47.78
C GLU A 121 -19.51 0.61 47.34
N VAL A 122 -18.70 0.36 46.33
CA VAL A 122 -18.41 -0.99 45.84
C VAL A 122 -17.01 -1.35 46.34
N GLU A 123 -16.90 -2.43 47.12
CA GLU A 123 -15.61 -2.96 47.53
C GLU A 123 -14.85 -3.49 46.30
N VAL A 124 -13.70 -2.88 46.02
CA VAL A 124 -12.80 -3.30 44.94
C VAL A 124 -11.59 -4.07 45.50
N ILE A 125 -11.21 -3.77 46.75
CA ILE A 125 -10.07 -4.39 47.45
C ILE A 125 -10.56 -4.90 48.82
N ARG A 126 -10.20 -6.14 49.18
CA ARG A 126 -10.36 -6.64 50.55
C ARG A 126 -9.04 -6.57 51.29
N ARG A 127 -9.05 -6.08 52.53
CA ARG A 127 -7.88 -6.12 53.42
C ARG A 127 -8.07 -7.26 54.43
N ARG A 128 -7.19 -8.25 54.42
CA ARG A 128 -7.18 -9.33 55.42
C ARG A 128 -5.77 -9.42 56.00
N GLY A 129 -5.62 -9.18 57.30
CA GLY A 129 -4.34 -9.38 58.01
C GLY A 129 -3.18 -8.48 57.57
N GLY A 130 -3.43 -7.29 57.04
CA GLY A 130 -2.39 -6.36 56.59
C GLY A 130 -2.02 -6.48 55.11
N GLU A 131 -2.47 -7.53 54.42
CA GLU A 131 -2.31 -7.68 52.97
C GLU A 131 -3.56 -7.18 52.22
N GLU A 132 -3.33 -6.41 51.15
CA GLU A 132 -4.37 -6.00 50.21
C GLU A 132 -4.62 -7.15 49.23
N LEU A 133 -5.72 -7.89 49.46
CA LEU A 133 -6.20 -8.92 48.55
C LEU A 133 -7.32 -8.34 47.68
N PRO A 134 -7.06 -8.06 46.41
CA PRO A 134 -8.11 -7.59 45.49
C PRO A 134 -9.17 -8.68 45.28
N LEU A 135 -10.41 -8.24 45.09
CA LEU A 135 -11.49 -9.15 44.73
C LEU A 135 -11.28 -9.62 43.27
N ASN A 136 -11.33 -10.93 43.01
CA ASN A 136 -11.24 -11.56 41.67
C ASN A 136 -12.39 -11.16 40.70
N ARG A 137 -12.61 -9.86 40.49
CA ARG A 137 -13.76 -9.29 39.77
C ARG A 137 -13.38 -8.15 38.81
N LEU A 138 -12.10 -7.79 38.72
CA LEU A 138 -11.59 -6.85 37.73
C LEU A 138 -11.01 -7.65 36.57
N TYR A 139 -11.56 -7.45 35.38
CA TYR A 139 -11.08 -8.04 34.13
C TYR A 139 -10.77 -6.91 33.17
N SER A 140 -9.54 -6.87 32.65
CA SER A 140 -9.17 -5.98 31.53
C SER A 140 -9.19 -6.77 30.24
N THR A 141 -9.59 -6.15 29.13
CA THR A 141 -9.51 -6.78 27.80
C THR A 141 -8.07 -7.12 27.40
N ASP A 142 -7.09 -6.33 27.84
CA ASP A 142 -5.67 -6.61 27.59
C ASP A 142 -5.17 -7.85 28.36
N THR A 143 -5.75 -8.16 29.53
CA THR A 143 -5.45 -9.40 30.29
C THR A 143 -6.06 -10.66 29.68
N ILE A 144 -6.88 -10.53 28.62
CA ILE A 144 -7.45 -11.67 27.87
C ILE A 144 -6.56 -12.05 26.68
N ALA A 145 -5.70 -11.13 26.19
CA ALA A 145 -4.93 -11.30 24.95
C ALA A 145 -3.42 -11.60 25.13
N ALA A 146 -2.82 -11.35 26.30
CA ALA A 146 -1.37 -11.54 26.50
C ALA A 146 -1.07 -12.54 27.62
N GLU A 147 -0.79 -13.80 27.27
CA GLU A 147 -0.27 -14.80 28.22
C GLU A 147 1.17 -14.52 28.68
N THR A 148 1.93 -13.72 27.92
CA THR A 148 3.37 -13.48 28.13
C THR A 148 3.71 -12.29 29.03
N LEU A 149 2.73 -11.45 29.39
CA LEU A 149 2.89 -10.33 30.34
C LEU A 149 2.23 -10.63 31.70
N ARG A 150 2.17 -11.91 32.09
CA ARG A 150 1.77 -12.30 33.45
C ARG A 150 2.85 -11.87 34.44
N GLY A 151 2.83 -10.60 34.86
CA GLY A 151 3.28 -10.25 36.20
C GLY A 151 2.44 -11.04 37.21
N GLU A 152 3.04 -11.43 38.33
CA GLU A 152 2.38 -12.24 39.39
C GLU A 152 1.16 -11.54 40.04
N THR A 153 0.84 -10.31 39.65
CA THR A 153 -0.21 -9.47 40.20
C THR A 153 -1.35 -9.26 39.20
N TYR A 154 -2.48 -9.95 39.41
CA TYR A 154 -3.68 -9.97 38.57
C TYR A 154 -4.51 -8.65 38.57
N HIS A 155 -3.90 -7.48 38.83
CA HIS A 155 -4.62 -6.37 39.47
C HIS A 155 -4.41 -4.99 38.88
N ASP A 156 -3.43 -4.82 38.01
CA ASP A 156 -3.11 -3.54 37.39
C ASP A 156 -3.67 -3.49 35.96
N ILE A 157 -4.49 -2.47 35.70
CA ILE A 157 -5.00 -2.21 34.35
C ILE A 157 -3.87 -1.55 33.58
N GLN A 158 -3.26 -2.28 32.64
CA GLN A 158 -2.21 -1.71 31.79
C GLN A 158 -2.80 -0.65 30.86
N LEU A 159 -2.23 0.56 30.90
CA LEU A 159 -2.57 1.68 30.05
C LEU A 159 -1.55 1.79 28.92
N ARG A 160 -2.01 1.58 27.68
CA ARG A 160 -1.18 1.84 26.49
C ARG A 160 -0.87 3.34 26.36
N PRO A 161 0.35 3.69 25.89
CA PRO A 161 0.72 5.07 25.55
C PRO A 161 -0.34 5.72 24.66
N ARG A 162 -0.91 6.85 25.10
CA ARG A 162 -1.83 7.68 24.31
C ARG A 162 -1.69 9.15 24.71
N PHE A 163 -1.79 10.05 23.75
CA PHE A 163 -1.98 11.47 24.05
C PHE A 163 -3.32 11.67 24.77
N VAL A 164 -3.29 12.46 25.83
CA VAL A 164 -4.49 12.83 26.58
C VAL A 164 -5.21 14.00 25.90
N GLN A 165 -4.44 14.93 25.33
CA GLN A 165 -4.96 15.87 24.35
C GLN A 165 -5.44 15.08 23.11
N PRO A 166 -6.64 15.35 22.58
CA PRO A 166 -7.09 14.72 21.34
C PRO A 166 -6.10 14.99 20.21
N ALA A 167 -5.67 13.92 19.56
CA ALA A 167 -4.70 13.95 18.47
C ALA A 167 -5.05 12.88 17.44
N ARG A 168 -4.62 13.10 16.19
CA ARG A 168 -4.84 12.18 15.07
C ARG A 168 -3.57 12.02 14.26
N ILE A 169 -3.43 10.86 13.62
CA ILE A 169 -2.50 10.65 12.52
C ILE A 169 -3.24 10.93 11.21
N ASN A 170 -2.70 11.81 10.39
CA ASN A 170 -3.10 12.03 9.02
C ASN A 170 -2.14 11.23 8.13
N PHE A 171 -2.67 10.23 7.43
CA PHE A 171 -1.95 9.47 6.42
C PHE A 171 -2.74 9.65 5.13
N ARG A 172 -2.17 10.37 4.15
CA ARG A 172 -2.88 10.87 2.98
C ARG A 172 -2.08 10.66 1.70
N TRP A 173 -2.78 10.30 0.63
CA TRP A 173 -2.21 10.21 -0.70
C TRP A 173 -1.83 11.60 -1.23
N LEU A 174 -0.66 11.72 -1.85
CA LEU A 174 -0.23 12.91 -2.58
C LEU A 174 -0.48 12.72 -4.07
N SER A 175 -0.87 13.79 -4.75
CA SER A 175 -1.14 13.78 -6.18
C SER A 175 0.13 13.59 -7.02
N SER A 176 0.02 12.91 -8.16
CA SER A 176 1.10 12.77 -9.13
C SER A 176 1.49 14.05 -9.87
N VAL A 177 0.66 15.10 -9.77
CA VAL A 177 0.83 16.37 -10.49
C VAL A 177 1.53 17.43 -9.64
N ASP A 178 1.20 17.49 -8.34
CA ASP A 178 1.76 18.46 -7.40
C ASP A 178 1.98 17.80 -6.04
N ASP A 179 3.21 17.92 -5.57
CA ASP A 179 3.70 17.40 -4.29
C ASP A 179 2.97 17.98 -3.07
N ALA A 180 2.37 19.17 -3.21
CA ALA A 180 1.62 19.83 -2.14
C ALA A 180 0.11 19.52 -2.17
N LEU A 181 -0.39 18.81 -3.20
CA LEU A 181 -1.82 18.52 -3.32
C LEU A 181 -2.13 17.11 -2.84
N GLU A 182 -3.09 17.00 -1.92
CA GLU A 182 -3.70 15.72 -1.57
C GLU A 182 -4.52 15.18 -2.75
N MET A 183 -4.57 13.85 -2.86
CA MET A 183 -5.47 13.18 -3.79
C MET A 183 -6.93 13.56 -3.50
N THR A 184 -7.68 13.86 -4.56
CA THR A 184 -9.14 14.00 -4.54
C THR A 184 -9.79 12.86 -5.33
N ASP A 185 -11.12 12.77 -5.30
CA ASP A 185 -11.88 11.80 -6.10
C ASP A 185 -11.76 12.03 -7.62
N HIS A 186 -11.12 13.13 -8.05
CA HIS A 186 -10.90 13.43 -9.46
C HIS A 186 -9.68 12.65 -10.02
N PRO A 187 -9.79 11.99 -11.20
CA PRO A 187 -8.72 11.18 -11.78
C PRO A 187 -7.39 11.91 -12.00
N VAL A 188 -7.44 13.22 -12.26
CA VAL A 188 -6.25 14.07 -12.47
C VAL A 188 -5.38 14.16 -11.21
N SER A 189 -5.96 13.97 -10.02
CA SER A 189 -5.21 13.94 -8.76
C SER A 189 -4.78 12.53 -8.33
N SER A 190 -4.70 11.58 -9.28
CA SER A 190 -4.25 10.21 -8.99
C SER A 190 -2.90 10.20 -8.27
N PRO A 191 -2.69 9.33 -7.27
CA PRO A 191 -1.45 9.26 -6.53
C PRO A 191 -0.40 8.34 -7.16
N ILE A 192 -0.67 7.85 -8.37
CA ILE A 192 0.19 6.89 -9.10
C ILE A 192 1.15 7.66 -10.00
N PHE A 193 2.46 7.49 -9.80
CA PHE A 193 3.52 8.16 -10.53
C PHE A 193 4.08 7.30 -11.69
N GLY A 194 3.82 5.99 -11.65
CA GLY A 194 4.24 5.02 -12.67
C GLY A 194 4.06 3.59 -12.18
N TRP A 195 4.38 2.63 -13.04
CA TRP A 195 4.28 1.21 -12.73
C TRP A 195 5.62 0.51 -12.89
N LEU A 196 5.82 -0.50 -12.06
CA LEU A 196 6.96 -1.39 -12.09
C LEU A 196 6.44 -2.82 -12.20
N LEU A 197 7.04 -3.61 -13.07
CA LEU A 197 6.72 -5.03 -13.20
C LEU A 197 8.02 -5.83 -13.09
N LEU A 198 8.04 -6.79 -12.19
CA LEU A 198 9.15 -7.71 -12.07
C LEU A 198 9.03 -8.80 -13.14
N ASN A 199 10.07 -8.99 -13.94
CA ASN A 199 10.20 -10.11 -14.85
C ASN A 199 11.17 -11.12 -14.22
N GLU A 200 10.58 -12.15 -13.61
CA GLU A 200 11.27 -13.23 -12.91
C GLU A 200 12.09 -14.12 -13.87
N ILE A 201 11.76 -14.15 -15.16
CA ILE A 201 12.45 -14.99 -16.14
C ILE A 201 13.82 -14.39 -16.50
N ASP A 202 13.87 -13.07 -16.69
CA ASP A 202 15.09 -12.36 -17.12
C ASP A 202 15.78 -11.59 -16.00
N GLU A 203 15.28 -11.70 -14.75
CA GLU A 203 15.73 -10.91 -13.59
C GLU A 203 15.79 -9.41 -13.93
N SER A 204 14.68 -8.88 -14.48
CA SER A 204 14.61 -7.49 -14.94
C SER A 204 13.40 -6.76 -14.38
N LEU A 205 13.53 -5.44 -14.22
CA LEU A 205 12.46 -4.58 -13.71
C LEU A 205 11.94 -3.70 -14.84
N MET A 206 10.75 -3.99 -15.35
CA MET A 206 10.10 -3.21 -16.40
C MET A 206 9.43 -1.97 -15.82
N ILE A 207 9.58 -0.84 -16.49
CA ILE A 207 9.13 0.48 -16.04
C ILE A 207 8.13 1.05 -17.04
N TYR A 208 6.99 1.50 -16.52
CA TYR A 208 5.91 2.09 -17.30
C TYR A 208 5.54 3.47 -16.73
N ASP A 209 5.00 4.33 -17.59
CA ASP A 209 4.46 5.62 -17.16
C ASP A 209 3.14 5.47 -16.39
N GLN A 210 2.57 6.57 -15.92
CA GLN A 210 1.29 6.56 -15.18
C GLN A 210 0.15 5.88 -15.93
N ALA A 211 0.14 5.92 -17.28
CA ALA A 211 -0.90 5.33 -18.12
C ALA A 211 -0.63 3.87 -18.49
N GLY A 212 0.44 3.25 -17.98
CA GLY A 212 0.81 1.87 -18.29
C GLY A 212 1.59 1.71 -19.60
N LYS A 213 2.06 2.81 -20.21
CA LYS A 213 2.87 2.74 -21.43
C LYS A 213 4.31 2.34 -21.08
N ALA A 214 4.84 1.36 -21.81
CA ALA A 214 6.21 0.89 -21.63
C ALA A 214 7.24 2.00 -21.91
N LEU A 215 8.13 2.26 -20.95
CA LEU A 215 9.22 3.23 -21.08
C LEU A 215 10.56 2.54 -21.34
N GLY A 216 10.84 1.48 -20.57
CA GLY A 216 12.09 0.73 -20.61
C GLY A 216 12.15 -0.28 -19.48
N TYR A 217 13.32 -0.86 -19.27
CA TYR A 217 13.54 -1.80 -18.19
C TYR A 217 14.96 -1.69 -17.63
N ILE A 218 15.15 -2.16 -16.41
CA ILE A 218 16.44 -2.27 -15.74
C ILE A 218 16.87 -3.73 -15.81
N ASP A 219 18.01 -4.02 -16.44
CA ASP A 219 18.57 -5.38 -16.52
C ASP A 219 19.13 -5.84 -15.15
N LYS A 220 19.49 -7.13 -15.03
CA LYS A 220 20.03 -7.68 -13.77
C LYS A 220 21.30 -6.98 -13.28
N GLU A 221 22.07 -6.39 -14.19
CA GLU A 221 23.24 -5.57 -13.84
C GLU A 221 22.88 -4.13 -13.44
N GLY A 222 21.58 -3.81 -13.39
CA GLY A 222 21.04 -2.52 -13.01
C GLY A 222 21.15 -1.44 -14.07
N ARG A 223 21.36 -1.81 -15.34
CA ARG A 223 21.49 -0.85 -16.44
C ARG A 223 20.14 -0.62 -17.10
N TRP A 224 19.88 0.66 -17.41
CA TRP A 224 18.72 1.05 -18.18
C TRP A 224 18.81 0.54 -19.63
N ARG A 225 17.72 -0.06 -20.10
CA ARG A 225 17.54 -0.51 -21.47
C ARG A 225 16.21 0.01 -22.01
N VAL A 226 16.21 0.34 -23.31
CA VAL A 226 14.98 0.71 -24.02
C VAL A 226 14.16 -0.56 -24.24
N PHE A 227 12.85 -0.45 -24.05
CA PHE A 227 11.94 -1.55 -24.29
C PHE A 227 12.04 -2.03 -25.76
N PRO A 228 12.16 -3.34 -26.03
CA PRO A 228 12.20 -3.87 -27.38
C PRO A 228 11.03 -3.37 -28.24
N GLY A 229 11.31 -3.01 -29.50
CA GLY A 229 10.31 -2.45 -30.41
C GLY A 229 9.85 -1.02 -30.11
N HIS A 230 10.35 -0.37 -29.05
CA HIS A 230 9.98 0.99 -28.69
C HIS A 230 11.09 2.00 -28.98
N SER A 231 10.68 3.25 -29.19
CA SER A 231 11.57 4.41 -29.25
C SER A 231 11.71 5.11 -27.89
N GLY A 232 11.34 4.43 -26.79
CA GLY A 232 11.28 4.96 -25.43
C GLY A 232 12.58 5.66 -24.99
N PRO A 233 12.57 6.38 -23.86
CA PRO A 233 13.68 7.24 -23.49
C PRO A 233 15.00 6.45 -23.46
N VAL A 234 15.97 6.92 -24.24
CA VAL A 234 17.30 6.27 -24.37
C VAL A 234 18.04 6.24 -23.04
N LEU A 235 17.77 7.23 -22.17
CA LEU A 235 18.33 7.36 -20.84
C LEU A 235 17.20 7.59 -19.83
N PRO A 236 17.37 7.18 -18.56
CA PRO A 236 16.39 7.44 -17.50
C PRO A 236 16.02 8.93 -17.37
N ALA A 237 16.97 9.82 -17.69
CA ALA A 237 16.76 11.27 -17.67
C ALA A 237 15.57 11.75 -18.55
N GLY A 238 15.20 10.97 -19.57
CA GLY A 238 14.07 11.28 -20.47
C GLY A 238 12.70 10.91 -19.93
N ILE A 239 12.60 10.31 -18.73
CA ILE A 239 11.33 10.00 -18.08
C ILE A 239 10.65 11.30 -17.64
N ALA A 240 9.41 11.52 -18.09
CA ALA A 240 8.67 12.77 -17.87
C ALA A 240 8.30 13.00 -16.40
N ASN A 241 7.88 11.96 -15.68
CA ASN A 241 7.52 12.06 -14.26
C ASN A 241 8.79 12.12 -13.41
N ASP A 242 8.92 13.18 -12.59
CA ASP A 242 10.11 13.46 -11.81
C ASP A 242 10.41 12.42 -10.73
N HIS A 243 9.38 11.88 -10.08
CA HIS A 243 9.53 10.89 -9.00
C HIS A 243 9.84 9.50 -9.56
N LEU A 244 9.17 9.10 -10.65
CA LEU A 244 9.52 7.87 -11.36
C LEU A 244 10.96 7.93 -11.89
N ARG A 245 11.34 9.06 -12.49
CA ARG A 245 12.72 9.31 -12.94
C ARG A 245 13.71 9.19 -11.79
N ARG A 246 13.41 9.81 -10.64
CA ARG A 246 14.24 9.76 -9.42
C ARG A 246 14.44 8.33 -8.96
N LEU A 247 13.38 7.53 -8.88
CA LEU A 247 13.47 6.11 -8.50
C LEU A 247 14.35 5.31 -9.47
N VAL A 248 14.12 5.43 -10.78
CA VAL A 248 14.89 4.69 -11.79
C VAL A 248 16.38 5.07 -11.74
N VAL A 249 16.68 6.37 -11.69
CA VAL A 249 18.06 6.85 -11.57
C VAL A 249 18.71 6.35 -10.29
N TRP A 250 17.97 6.31 -9.17
CA TRP A 250 18.45 5.80 -7.90
C TRP A 250 18.79 4.31 -7.96
N ILE A 251 17.91 3.47 -8.50
CA ILE A 251 18.16 2.03 -8.67
C ILE A 251 19.39 1.79 -9.55
N CYS A 252 19.46 2.45 -10.72
CA CYS A 252 20.61 2.32 -11.61
C CYS A 252 21.91 2.81 -10.96
N GLY A 253 21.85 3.86 -10.13
CA GLY A 253 23.00 4.37 -9.39
C GLY A 253 23.51 3.40 -8.33
N LYS A 254 22.60 2.73 -7.61
CA LYS A 254 22.93 1.72 -6.59
C LYS A 254 23.52 0.44 -7.15
N ALA A 255 23.13 0.07 -8.37
CA ALA A 255 23.67 -1.12 -9.03
C ALA A 255 25.14 -1.00 -9.45
N VAL A 256 25.70 0.22 -9.50
CA VAL A 256 27.11 0.42 -9.83
C VAL A 256 27.97 -0.10 -8.68
N ALA A 257 28.53 -1.30 -8.85
CA ALA A 257 29.41 -1.92 -7.86
C ALA A 257 30.55 -0.97 -7.47
N THR A 258 30.63 -0.64 -6.18
CA THR A 258 31.77 0.09 -5.61
C THR A 258 32.73 -0.91 -4.97
N LYS A 259 34.01 -0.54 -4.83
CA LYS A 259 35.05 -1.45 -4.29
C LYS A 259 34.77 -1.96 -2.86
N ASP A 260 33.88 -1.29 -2.13
CA ASP A 260 33.62 -1.54 -0.71
C ASP A 260 32.36 -2.39 -0.46
N ASP A 261 31.52 -2.64 -1.46
CA ASP A 261 30.32 -3.50 -1.35
C ASP A 261 30.28 -4.53 -2.50
N PRO A 262 30.86 -5.73 -2.30
CA PRO A 262 30.97 -6.75 -3.35
C PRO A 262 29.68 -7.55 -3.58
N GLN A 263 28.60 -7.33 -2.82
CA GLN A 263 27.31 -7.96 -3.11
C GLN A 263 26.56 -7.16 -4.18
N PRO A 264 26.04 -7.80 -5.26
CA PRO A 264 25.24 -7.09 -6.25
C PRO A 264 23.95 -6.62 -5.59
N PHE A 265 23.82 -5.31 -5.37
CA PHE A 265 22.61 -4.68 -4.83
C PHE A 265 21.34 -5.17 -5.52
N MET A 266 21.40 -5.40 -6.83
CA MET A 266 20.28 -5.86 -7.65
C MET A 266 19.76 -7.23 -7.23
N ASP A 267 20.64 -8.21 -6.98
CA ASP A 267 20.24 -9.57 -6.59
C ASP A 267 19.45 -9.53 -5.27
N HIS A 268 19.99 -8.83 -4.26
CA HIS A 268 19.28 -8.67 -2.98
C HIS A 268 17.99 -7.84 -3.14
N PHE A 269 17.99 -6.82 -4.00
CA PHE A 269 16.80 -6.02 -4.24
C PHE A 269 15.67 -6.85 -4.88
N PHE A 270 15.98 -7.65 -5.91
CA PHE A 270 15.02 -8.55 -6.55
C PHE A 270 14.49 -9.61 -5.58
N GLU A 271 15.37 -10.31 -4.85
CA GLU A 271 14.97 -11.31 -3.86
C GLU A 271 14.00 -10.71 -2.82
N ARG A 272 14.26 -9.48 -2.36
CA ARG A 272 13.38 -8.81 -1.39
C ARG A 272 12.05 -8.37 -1.99
N LEU A 273 12.02 -7.94 -3.25
CA LEU A 273 10.77 -7.63 -3.94
C LEU A 273 9.92 -8.89 -4.11
N GLU A 274 10.51 -9.98 -4.59
CA GLU A 274 9.83 -11.29 -4.74
C GLU A 274 9.24 -11.76 -3.42
N GLN A 275 10.06 -11.84 -2.36
CA GLN A 275 9.58 -12.23 -1.03
C GLN A 275 8.47 -11.33 -0.49
N SER A 276 8.49 -10.04 -0.85
CA SER A 276 7.44 -9.11 -0.43
C SER A 276 6.14 -9.37 -1.20
N ILE A 277 6.23 -9.56 -2.52
CA ILE A 277 5.09 -9.87 -3.40
C ILE A 277 4.43 -11.20 -2.99
N ASP A 278 5.22 -12.23 -2.68
CA ASP A 278 4.74 -13.54 -2.25
C ASP A 278 3.94 -13.50 -0.93
N ASN A 279 4.14 -12.47 -0.11
CA ASN A 279 3.42 -12.28 1.14
C ASN A 279 2.12 -11.46 0.98
N ILE A 280 1.76 -11.07 -0.24
CA ILE A 280 0.57 -10.27 -0.55
C ILE A 280 -0.50 -11.18 -1.19
N GLU A 281 -1.64 -11.29 -0.52
CA GLU A 281 -2.86 -11.90 -1.08
C GLU A 281 -3.85 -10.77 -1.40
N ALA A 282 -3.83 -10.33 -2.65
CA ALA A 282 -4.68 -9.26 -3.16
C ALA A 282 -6.16 -9.66 -3.21
N ALA A 283 -7.06 -8.68 -2.99
CA ALA A 283 -8.48 -8.86 -3.32
C ALA A 283 -8.66 -8.99 -4.84
N ASP A 284 -9.61 -9.82 -5.29
CA ASP A 284 -9.89 -10.14 -6.71
C ASP A 284 -8.80 -11.00 -7.42
N SER A 285 -8.08 -11.88 -6.70
CA SER A 285 -7.13 -12.85 -7.29
C SER A 285 -7.73 -13.67 -8.45
N ASP A 286 -9.01 -14.03 -8.33
CA ASP A 286 -9.70 -14.95 -9.23
C ASP A 286 -9.90 -14.41 -10.66
N HIS A 287 -9.81 -13.08 -10.88
CA HIS A 287 -10.04 -12.48 -12.21
C HIS A 287 -8.75 -12.31 -13.04
N TYR A 288 -7.57 -12.49 -12.44
CA TYR A 288 -6.27 -12.23 -13.08
C TYR A 288 -5.31 -13.43 -12.99
N GLU A 289 -5.79 -14.61 -12.60
CA GLU A 289 -4.97 -15.82 -12.37
C GLU A 289 -4.05 -16.16 -13.56
N GLY A 290 -4.54 -16.12 -14.80
CA GLY A 290 -3.77 -16.51 -15.99
C GLY A 290 -2.54 -15.63 -16.25
N THR A 291 -2.70 -14.30 -16.13
CA THR A 291 -1.60 -13.35 -16.35
C THR A 291 -0.62 -13.34 -15.18
N SER A 292 -1.11 -13.46 -13.93
CA SER A 292 -0.29 -13.58 -12.72
C SER A 292 0.52 -14.88 -12.64
N LEU A 293 0.12 -15.94 -13.37
CA LEU A 293 0.88 -17.20 -13.47
C LEU A 293 2.12 -17.06 -14.36
N LEU A 294 2.10 -16.13 -15.32
CA LEU A 294 3.20 -15.88 -16.27
C LEU A 294 4.03 -14.64 -15.91
N MET A 295 3.51 -13.78 -15.04
CA MET A 295 4.08 -12.48 -14.71
C MET A 295 3.92 -12.20 -13.22
N SER A 296 4.90 -11.51 -12.63
CA SER A 296 4.73 -10.96 -11.29
C SER A 296 3.59 -9.93 -11.25
N HIS A 297 3.18 -9.55 -10.05
CA HIS A 297 2.17 -8.53 -9.85
C HIS A 297 2.69 -7.13 -10.21
N PRO A 298 1.99 -6.36 -11.05
CA PRO A 298 2.34 -4.97 -11.33
C PRO A 298 2.28 -4.11 -10.05
N LEU A 299 3.38 -3.44 -9.73
CA LEU A 299 3.53 -2.57 -8.58
C LEU A 299 3.31 -1.12 -8.98
N ALA A 300 2.48 -0.40 -8.23
CA ALA A 300 2.29 1.03 -8.37
C ALA A 300 3.36 1.78 -7.57
N LEU A 301 4.02 2.75 -8.20
CA LEU A 301 4.77 3.79 -7.49
C LEU A 301 3.80 4.88 -7.05
N VAL A 302 3.65 5.04 -5.73
CA VAL A 302 2.75 6.01 -5.12
C VAL A 302 3.45 6.86 -4.08
N ARG A 303 2.86 8.00 -3.74
CA ARG A 303 3.41 8.89 -2.71
C ARG A 303 2.36 9.26 -1.66
N ALA A 304 2.78 9.33 -0.40
CA ALA A 304 1.91 9.71 0.71
C ALA A 304 2.63 10.60 1.72
N SER A 305 1.85 11.42 2.43
CA SER A 305 2.31 12.19 3.59
C SER A 305 1.78 11.57 4.89
N VAL A 306 2.63 11.53 5.91
CA VAL A 306 2.26 11.10 7.26
C VAL A 306 2.60 12.18 8.28
N GLN A 307 1.64 12.54 9.12
CA GLN A 307 1.84 13.52 10.18
C GLN A 307 0.95 13.25 11.40
N VAL A 308 1.38 13.72 12.58
CA VAL A 308 0.56 13.71 13.82
C VAL A 308 0.10 15.12 14.15
N GLU A 309 -1.22 15.28 14.22
CA GLU A 309 -1.88 16.56 14.49
C GLU A 309 -2.58 16.54 15.86
N LEU A 310 -2.31 17.56 16.67
CA LEU A 310 -3.00 17.85 17.92
C LEU A 310 -4.22 18.73 17.64
N LYS A 311 -5.32 18.49 18.35
CA LYS A 311 -6.52 19.34 18.28
C LYS A 311 -6.24 20.67 18.99
N GLY A 312 -6.00 21.73 18.23
CA GLY A 312 -5.69 23.07 18.73
C GLY A 312 -4.28 23.19 19.30
N GLU A 313 -4.04 24.27 20.05
CA GLU A 313 -2.76 24.54 20.69
C GLU A 313 -2.34 23.45 21.68
N THR A 314 -1.02 23.33 21.95
CA THR A 314 -0.52 22.39 22.95
C THR A 314 -1.08 22.68 24.35
N VAL A 315 -1.57 21.64 25.01
CA VAL A 315 -2.02 21.72 26.41
C VAL A 315 -0.89 22.18 27.33
N LYS A 316 -1.19 23.09 28.26
CA LYS A 316 -0.22 23.72 29.16
C LYS A 316 -0.36 23.20 30.58
N HIS A 317 0.75 23.15 31.32
CA HIS A 317 0.78 22.77 32.72
C HIS A 317 0.08 23.84 33.58
N GLN A 318 -0.99 23.47 34.27
CA GLN A 318 -1.83 24.40 35.04
C GLN A 318 -1.40 24.54 36.52
N GLY A 319 -0.12 24.39 36.81
CA GLY A 319 0.40 24.35 38.18
C GLY A 319 0.78 25.72 38.71
N TRP A 320 0.86 25.86 40.03
CA TRP A 320 1.25 27.12 40.67
C TRP A 320 2.68 27.56 40.32
N GLU A 321 3.64 26.63 40.26
CA GLU A 321 5.03 26.94 39.92
C GLU A 321 5.22 27.38 38.46
N PRO A 322 4.66 26.67 37.45
CA PRO A 322 4.63 27.17 36.07
C PRO A 322 3.97 28.55 35.96
N LEU A 323 2.81 28.76 36.60
CA LEU A 323 2.12 30.05 36.56
C LEU A 323 2.97 31.18 37.14
N LYS A 324 3.69 30.94 38.24
CA LYS A 324 4.60 31.93 38.84
C LYS A 324 5.75 32.31 37.89
N ARG A 325 6.27 31.33 37.14
CA ARG A 325 7.29 31.58 36.10
C ARG A 325 6.71 32.40 34.95
N GLU A 326 5.50 32.06 34.48
CA GLU A 326 4.80 32.83 33.43
C GLU A 326 4.55 34.29 33.86
N LEU A 327 4.08 34.52 35.08
CA LEU A 327 3.86 35.88 35.60
C LEU A 327 5.16 36.69 35.69
N LYS A 328 6.27 36.03 36.04
CA LYS A 328 7.58 36.69 36.07
C LYS A 328 8.02 37.11 34.66
N GLN A 329 7.85 36.26 33.67
CA GLN A 329 8.15 36.58 32.26
C GLN A 329 7.34 37.78 31.76
N VAL A 330 6.06 37.88 32.15
CA VAL A 330 5.21 39.04 31.82
C VAL A 330 5.77 40.33 32.44
N VAL A 331 6.23 40.27 33.69
CA VAL A 331 6.81 41.42 34.39
C VAL A 331 8.15 41.83 33.77
N ASP A 332 8.94 40.85 33.33
CA ASP A 332 10.26 41.05 32.72
C ASP A 332 10.17 41.43 31.21
N GLU A 333 8.96 41.66 30.68
CA GLU A 333 8.66 41.94 29.25
C GLU A 333 9.22 40.87 28.28
N GLU A 334 9.41 39.66 28.77
CA GLU A 334 9.86 38.52 27.97
C GLU A 334 8.71 37.89 27.19
N LYS A 335 9.05 37.17 26.11
CA LYS A 335 8.06 36.34 25.40
C LYS A 335 7.59 35.24 26.34
N VAL A 336 6.33 35.31 26.78
CA VAL A 336 5.72 34.34 27.69
C VAL A 336 5.74 32.94 27.05
N GLN A 337 6.44 32.01 27.69
CA GLN A 337 6.50 30.61 27.27
C GLN A 337 5.79 29.76 28.30
N ARG A 338 4.63 29.23 27.91
CA ARG A 338 3.85 28.33 28.76
C ARG A 338 4.41 26.92 28.71
N GLU A 339 4.60 26.32 29.88
CA GLU A 339 5.23 25.01 30.04
C GLU A 339 4.32 23.87 29.55
N THR A 340 4.83 23.06 28.62
CA THR A 340 4.17 21.85 28.09
C THR A 340 4.81 20.55 28.61
N LEU A 341 5.96 20.64 29.29
CA LEU A 341 6.88 19.51 29.52
C LEU A 341 7.44 18.87 28.23
N GLY A 342 7.29 19.52 27.07
CA GLY A 342 7.83 19.03 25.80
C GLY A 342 7.20 17.73 25.31
N PHE A 343 5.96 17.43 25.71
CA PHE A 343 5.26 16.20 25.33
C PHE A 343 5.03 16.09 23.81
N GLU A 344 5.00 17.22 23.12
CA GLU A 344 4.91 17.35 21.66
C GLU A 344 6.16 16.85 20.93
N ASN A 345 7.32 16.91 21.60
CA ASN A 345 8.62 16.51 21.04
C ASN A 345 8.94 15.02 21.27
N VAL A 346 7.99 14.25 21.82
CA VAL A 346 8.18 12.81 22.03
C VAL A 346 8.18 12.11 20.68
N ASP A 347 9.18 11.27 20.46
CA ASP A 347 9.30 10.45 19.25
C ASP A 347 8.20 9.38 19.23
N ILE A 348 7.25 9.56 18.32
CA ILE A 348 6.17 8.62 18.05
C ILE A 348 6.68 7.64 17.00
N PRO A 349 6.75 6.33 17.32
CA PRO A 349 7.16 5.33 16.34
C PRO A 349 6.10 5.23 15.24
N LEU A 350 6.53 5.05 14.00
CA LEU A 350 5.71 4.76 12.83
C LEU A 350 6.28 3.53 12.14
N ARG A 351 5.46 2.49 12.05
CA ARG A 351 5.73 1.32 11.21
C ARG A 351 4.74 1.30 10.06
N LEU A 352 5.25 1.11 8.86
CA LEU A 352 4.49 0.97 7.62
C LEU A 352 4.52 -0.50 7.20
N GLY A 353 3.36 -1.02 6.79
CA GLY A 353 3.19 -2.41 6.42
C GLY A 353 3.07 -3.35 7.64
N GLU A 354 2.38 -4.47 7.45
CA GLU A 354 2.35 -5.59 8.38
C GLU A 354 2.44 -6.92 7.63
N ARG A 355 3.61 -7.57 7.68
CA ARG A 355 3.88 -8.85 7.01
C ARG A 355 2.93 -10.00 7.36
N HIS A 356 2.24 -9.94 8.50
CA HIS A 356 1.27 -10.98 8.89
C HIS A 356 -0.15 -10.70 8.40
N LYS A 357 -0.36 -9.57 7.71
CA LYS A 357 -1.61 -9.23 7.06
C LYS A 357 -1.44 -9.40 5.56
N LEU A 358 -2.03 -10.45 5.04
CA LEU A 358 -1.94 -10.77 3.61
C LEU A 358 -2.56 -9.67 2.72
N ASN A 359 -3.50 -8.88 3.24
CA ASN A 359 -4.08 -7.75 2.52
C ASN A 359 -3.24 -6.45 2.58
N ASP A 360 -2.02 -6.50 3.13
CA ASP A 360 -1.10 -5.37 3.12
C ASP A 360 -0.30 -5.37 1.81
N GLY A 361 -0.57 -4.42 0.93
CA GLY A 361 0.03 -4.36 -0.41
C GLY A 361 1.41 -3.71 -0.46
N LEU A 362 1.97 -3.25 0.67
CA LEU A 362 3.25 -2.55 0.67
C LEU A 362 4.41 -3.51 0.37
N VAL A 363 5.22 -3.17 -0.64
CA VAL A 363 6.40 -3.95 -1.02
C VAL A 363 7.69 -3.28 -0.54
N ALA A 364 7.84 -1.99 -0.84
CA ALA A 364 8.99 -1.21 -0.44
C ALA A 364 8.59 0.27 -0.25
N PHE A 365 9.34 1.00 0.57
CA PHE A 365 9.18 2.44 0.69
C PHE A 365 10.51 3.17 0.91
N TRP A 366 10.50 4.45 0.56
CA TRP A 366 11.59 5.40 0.76
C TRP A 366 11.04 6.61 1.52
N VAL A 367 11.90 7.20 2.34
CA VAL A 367 11.61 8.49 2.96
C VAL A 367 12.19 9.56 2.05
N ASP A 368 11.33 10.44 1.54
CA ASP A 368 11.77 11.48 0.61
C ASP A 368 12.65 12.52 1.33
N ASP A 369 13.63 13.02 0.59
CA ASP A 369 14.47 14.14 0.95
C ASP A 369 14.53 15.14 -0.23
N GLU A 370 15.09 16.34 -0.04
CA GLU A 370 15.03 17.45 -1.02
C GLU A 370 15.45 17.01 -2.43
N ASN A 371 16.46 16.14 -2.55
CA ASN A 371 17.02 15.71 -3.83
C ASN A 371 17.16 14.18 -3.98
N GLY A 372 16.45 13.39 -3.18
CA GLY A 372 16.62 11.94 -3.18
C GLY A 372 15.84 11.22 -2.09
N TYR A 373 16.48 10.23 -1.50
CA TYR A 373 15.92 9.44 -0.40
C TYR A 373 16.84 9.52 0.81
N ARG A 374 16.25 9.68 1.99
CA ARG A 374 16.98 9.81 3.25
C ARG A 374 17.84 8.58 3.49
N GLY A 375 19.14 8.80 3.73
CA GLY A 375 20.10 7.73 3.98
C GLY A 375 20.42 6.87 2.75
N ASP A 376 19.97 7.29 1.57
CA ASP A 376 20.22 6.59 0.31
C ASP A 376 19.86 5.09 0.38
N THR A 377 18.74 4.78 1.04
CA THR A 377 18.29 3.42 1.34
C THR A 377 16.78 3.30 1.12
N TYR A 378 16.33 2.05 0.97
CA TYR A 378 14.91 1.70 0.98
C TYR A 378 14.60 0.86 2.21
N PHE A 379 13.31 0.72 2.50
CA PHE A 379 12.79 -0.09 3.59
C PHE A 379 11.74 -1.06 3.02
N SER A 380 11.68 -2.27 3.58
CA SER A 380 10.68 -3.28 3.25
C SER A 380 9.92 -3.67 4.52
N PRO A 381 8.61 -4.00 4.45
CA PRO A 381 7.87 -4.56 5.58
C PRO A 381 8.44 -5.87 6.13
N LEU A 382 9.28 -6.57 5.36
CA LEU A 382 9.97 -7.78 5.79
C LEU A 382 11.01 -7.49 6.89
N ASP A 383 11.68 -6.35 6.81
CA ASP A 383 12.66 -5.85 7.77
C ASP A 383 12.11 -4.58 8.43
N PRO A 384 11.17 -4.72 9.40
CA PRO A 384 10.39 -3.61 9.90
C PRO A 384 11.29 -2.56 10.57
N GLN A 385 11.48 -1.45 9.89
CA GLN A 385 12.06 -0.25 10.49
C GLN A 385 10.98 0.62 11.12
N VAL A 386 11.36 1.28 12.20
CA VAL A 386 10.50 2.20 12.94
C VAL A 386 10.97 3.61 12.66
N LEU A 387 10.20 4.33 11.86
CA LEU A 387 10.38 5.76 11.66
C LEU A 387 9.89 6.50 12.91
N THR A 388 10.34 7.73 13.13
CA THR A 388 9.87 8.56 14.25
C THR A 388 9.24 9.84 13.74
N MET A 389 8.19 10.30 14.43
CA MET A 389 7.47 11.53 14.14
C MET A 389 7.15 12.26 15.44
N GLN A 390 6.93 13.57 15.36
CA GLN A 390 6.54 14.39 16.50
C GLN A 390 5.12 14.95 16.29
N ALA A 391 4.44 15.26 17.39
CA ALA A 391 3.08 15.80 17.34
C ALA A 391 3.13 17.32 17.17
N ARG A 392 2.32 17.85 16.25
CA ARG A 392 2.25 19.30 15.99
C ARG A 392 0.85 19.86 16.19
N PRO A 393 0.70 21.10 16.68
CA PRO A 393 -0.59 21.80 16.74
C PRO A 393 -1.20 22.00 15.35
N SER A 394 -2.52 21.84 15.23
CA SER A 394 -3.25 21.99 13.95
C SER A 394 -3.08 23.35 13.27
N ASP A 395 -2.83 24.41 14.05
CA ASP A 395 -2.61 25.78 13.57
C ASP A 395 -1.16 26.04 13.09
N GLN A 396 -0.25 25.10 13.33
CA GLN A 396 1.18 25.20 12.98
C GLN A 396 1.60 24.13 11.96
N ILE A 397 0.65 23.40 11.38
CA ILE A 397 0.93 22.38 10.38
C ILE A 397 0.79 23.01 8.99
N ASP A 398 1.89 22.98 8.24
CA ASP A 398 1.89 23.07 6.78
C ASP A 398 1.88 21.64 6.23
N ASP A 399 1.13 21.36 5.16
CA ASP A 399 1.08 20.04 4.52
C ASP A 399 2.47 19.57 4.02
N ARG A 400 3.41 20.53 3.88
CA ARG A 400 4.81 20.26 3.53
C ARG A 400 5.65 19.70 4.66
N ASP A 401 5.24 19.87 5.92
CA ASP A 401 6.03 19.53 7.11
C ASP A 401 5.89 18.07 7.57
N GLY A 402 5.06 17.30 6.87
CA GLY A 402 4.88 15.86 7.11
C GLY A 402 6.07 15.01 6.64
N LEU A 403 6.07 13.75 7.07
CA LEU A 403 6.97 12.74 6.51
C LEU A 403 6.44 12.32 5.15
N HIS A 404 7.14 12.70 4.09
CA HIS A 404 6.80 12.31 2.71
C HIS A 404 7.46 10.98 2.36
N LEU A 405 6.68 10.08 1.78
CA LEU A 405 7.05 8.70 1.51
C LEU A 405 6.74 8.36 0.07
N SER A 406 7.75 7.87 -0.64
CA SER A 406 7.57 7.16 -1.91
C SER A 406 7.41 5.67 -1.61
N MET A 407 6.41 5.00 -2.16
CA MET A 407 6.07 3.62 -1.83
C MET A 407 5.82 2.82 -3.12
N LEU A 408 6.34 1.60 -3.17
CA LEU A 408 5.95 0.56 -4.12
C LEU A 408 4.91 -0.33 -3.43
N MET A 409 3.75 -0.47 -4.07
CA MET A 409 2.69 -1.32 -3.54
C MET A 409 1.97 -2.10 -4.65
N ASP A 410 1.41 -3.25 -4.31
CA ASP A 410 0.36 -3.87 -5.11
C ASP A 410 -0.92 -3.01 -4.98
N PRO A 411 -1.46 -2.48 -6.10
CA PRO A 411 -2.60 -1.56 -6.07
C PRO A 411 -3.90 -2.19 -5.56
N ARG A 412 -3.99 -3.52 -5.50
CA ARG A 412 -5.15 -4.27 -5.01
C ARG A 412 -5.11 -4.47 -3.49
N GLY A 413 -3.97 -4.21 -2.87
CA GLY A 413 -3.78 -4.28 -1.42
C GLY A 413 -3.97 -2.93 -0.73
N ASN A 414 -3.94 -2.97 0.60
CA ASN A 414 -4.01 -1.79 1.46
C ASN A 414 -2.64 -1.48 2.08
N ILE A 415 -2.34 -0.23 2.43
CA ILE A 415 -1.14 0.10 3.22
C ILE A 415 -1.55 0.41 4.65
N HIS A 416 -0.96 -0.28 5.64
CA HIS A 416 -1.22 -0.02 7.05
C HIS A 416 -0.11 0.82 7.71
N ALA A 417 -0.52 1.86 8.44
CA ALA A 417 0.35 2.67 9.29
C ALA A 417 0.02 2.44 10.77
N THR A 418 1.01 1.99 11.54
CA THR A 418 0.85 1.66 12.98
C THR A 418 1.84 2.46 13.82
N THR A 419 1.32 3.13 14.87
CA THR A 419 2.16 3.92 15.79
C THR A 419 2.13 3.47 17.25
N GLY A 420 1.18 2.62 17.63
CA GLY A 420 0.95 2.24 19.03
C GLY A 420 0.24 3.31 19.89
N PHE A 421 0.27 4.58 19.48
CA PHE A 421 -0.44 5.70 20.13
C PHE A 421 -1.86 5.88 19.59
N PHE A 422 -2.04 5.65 18.29
CA PHE A 422 -3.30 5.87 17.58
C PHE A 422 -3.86 4.56 17.01
N PRO A 423 -5.17 4.50 16.68
CA PRO A 423 -5.70 3.43 15.86
C PRO A 423 -4.91 3.29 14.56
N VAL A 424 -4.77 2.05 14.07
CA VAL A 424 -4.11 1.76 12.79
C VAL A 424 -4.82 2.55 11.68
N LYS A 425 -4.04 3.25 10.86
CA LYS A 425 -4.54 3.93 9.65
C LYS A 425 -4.27 3.07 8.44
N THR A 426 -5.19 3.14 7.49
CA THR A 426 -5.12 2.36 6.26
C THR A 426 -5.29 3.30 5.07
N LEU A 427 -4.48 3.12 4.05
CA LEU A 427 -4.66 3.71 2.73
C LEU A 427 -5.03 2.61 1.72
N GLU A 428 -5.95 2.94 0.83
CA GLU A 428 -6.45 2.08 -0.24
C GLU A 428 -6.44 2.89 -1.54
N LEU A 429 -6.10 2.26 -2.66
CA LEU A 429 -6.21 2.86 -3.98
C LEU A 429 -7.58 2.54 -4.59
N PRO A 430 -8.36 3.54 -5.03
CA PRO A 430 -9.62 3.27 -5.72
C PRO A 430 -9.41 2.42 -6.99
N PRO A 431 -10.19 1.33 -7.18
CA PRO A 431 -10.03 0.43 -8.32
C PRO A 431 -10.09 1.10 -9.70
N ALA A 432 -10.84 2.19 -9.82
CA ALA A 432 -10.96 2.96 -11.06
C ALA A 432 -9.63 3.57 -11.55
N LEU A 433 -8.64 3.72 -10.66
CA LEU A 433 -7.34 4.29 -11.02
C LEU A 433 -6.37 3.28 -11.62
N TYR A 434 -6.61 1.97 -11.48
CA TYR A 434 -5.65 0.95 -11.92
C TYR A 434 -6.25 -0.16 -12.79
N LYS A 435 -7.53 -0.52 -12.66
CA LYS A 435 -8.09 -1.72 -13.32
C LYS A 435 -7.90 -1.72 -14.84
N ASP A 436 -8.14 -0.58 -15.50
CA ASP A 436 -7.97 -0.48 -16.96
C ASP A 436 -6.50 -0.43 -17.37
N ILE A 437 -5.65 0.17 -16.54
CA ILE A 437 -4.22 0.30 -16.79
C ILE A 437 -3.55 -1.07 -16.70
N LEU A 438 -3.86 -1.86 -15.67
CA LEU A 438 -3.33 -3.21 -15.51
C LEU A 438 -3.71 -4.12 -16.69
N ARG A 439 -4.87 -3.90 -17.30
CA ARG A 439 -5.30 -4.61 -18.52
C ARG A 439 -4.59 -4.14 -19.79
N SER A 440 -3.95 -2.97 -19.76
CA SER A 440 -3.21 -2.43 -20.91
C SER A 440 -1.71 -2.70 -20.88
N ILE A 441 -1.18 -3.20 -19.76
CA ILE A 441 0.26 -3.44 -19.59
C ILE A 441 0.71 -4.53 -20.57
N GLU A 442 1.73 -4.19 -21.35
CA GLU A 442 2.43 -5.12 -22.22
C GLU A 442 3.74 -5.58 -21.58
N VAL A 443 4.15 -6.81 -21.87
CA VAL A 443 5.31 -7.43 -21.23
C VAL A 443 6.16 -8.12 -22.28
N VAL A 444 7.48 -8.12 -22.09
CA VAL A 444 8.44 -8.69 -23.04
C VAL A 444 9.47 -9.56 -22.34
N PHE A 445 9.60 -10.79 -22.78
CA PHE A 445 10.56 -11.75 -22.24
C PHE A 445 11.66 -12.00 -23.27
N LEU A 446 12.91 -12.06 -22.84
CA LEU A 446 14.00 -12.47 -23.71
C LEU A 446 13.86 -13.98 -23.97
N ALA A 447 13.71 -14.33 -25.25
CA ALA A 447 13.63 -15.71 -25.69
C ALA A 447 14.78 -15.95 -26.67
N ALA A 448 15.97 -16.23 -26.14
CA ALA A 448 17.17 -16.43 -26.94
C ALA A 448 18.10 -17.49 -26.32
N PRO A 449 18.74 -18.35 -27.13
CA PRO A 449 18.56 -18.53 -28.58
C PRO A 449 17.38 -19.45 -28.93
N VAL A 450 16.64 -19.13 -30.00
CA VAL A 450 15.63 -20.02 -30.60
C VAL A 450 16.16 -20.59 -31.92
N LEU A 451 16.17 -21.93 -32.03
CA LEU A 451 16.55 -22.63 -33.26
C LEU A 451 15.30 -22.97 -34.08
N GLY A 452 15.29 -22.58 -35.34
CA GLY A 452 14.19 -22.92 -36.24
C GLY A 452 14.58 -22.90 -37.72
N PRO A 453 13.67 -23.32 -38.61
CA PRO A 453 13.87 -23.20 -40.05
C PRO A 453 14.04 -21.73 -40.45
N GLN A 454 14.90 -21.46 -41.41
CA GLN A 454 15.15 -20.10 -41.90
C GLN A 454 13.84 -19.42 -42.33
N GLY A 455 13.62 -18.20 -41.84
CA GLY A 455 12.45 -17.38 -42.16
C GLY A 455 11.17 -17.70 -41.38
N LEU A 456 11.15 -18.75 -40.55
CA LEU A 456 9.99 -19.15 -39.74
C LEU A 456 10.28 -18.99 -38.24
N VAL A 457 9.26 -18.61 -37.47
CA VAL A 457 9.32 -18.58 -36.00
C VAL A 457 8.35 -19.63 -35.48
N ASN A 458 8.89 -20.73 -34.93
CA ASN A 458 8.09 -21.84 -34.42
C ASN A 458 8.31 -22.00 -32.92
N ILE A 459 7.39 -21.47 -32.12
CA ILE A 459 7.43 -21.51 -30.66
C ILE A 459 6.04 -21.91 -30.18
N SER A 460 5.96 -22.96 -29.35
CA SER A 460 4.70 -23.30 -28.70
C SER A 460 4.49 -22.40 -27.49
N LEU A 461 3.43 -21.59 -27.54
CA LEU A 461 3.09 -20.60 -26.54
C LEU A 461 1.79 -21.01 -25.84
N PRO A 462 1.63 -20.70 -24.54
CA PRO A 462 0.38 -20.95 -23.83
C PRO A 462 -0.73 -20.05 -24.40
N GLN A 463 -1.97 -20.55 -24.35
CA GLN A 463 -3.15 -19.75 -24.69
C GLN A 463 -3.63 -19.01 -23.44
N GLU A 464 -3.60 -17.69 -23.49
CA GLU A 464 -4.06 -16.81 -22.42
C GLU A 464 -5.30 -16.05 -22.88
N GLU A 465 -6.37 -16.08 -22.10
CA GLU A 465 -7.59 -15.35 -22.46
C GLU A 465 -7.34 -13.83 -22.42
N GLY A 466 -7.65 -13.14 -23.52
CA GLY A 466 -7.53 -11.69 -23.61
C GLY A 466 -6.13 -11.17 -23.89
N PHE A 467 -5.16 -12.04 -24.16
CA PHE A 467 -3.80 -11.65 -24.56
C PHE A 467 -3.34 -12.35 -25.84
N ASP A 468 -2.61 -11.60 -26.67
CA ASP A 468 -1.96 -12.09 -27.88
C ASP A 468 -0.44 -12.09 -27.70
N TRP A 469 0.20 -13.14 -28.20
CA TRP A 469 1.66 -13.21 -28.26
C TRP A 469 2.20 -12.62 -29.56
N ALA A 470 3.35 -11.97 -29.46
CA ALA A 470 4.16 -11.55 -30.57
C ALA A 470 5.65 -11.84 -30.33
N TRP A 471 6.40 -12.01 -31.40
CA TRP A 471 7.84 -12.19 -31.43
C TRP A 471 8.45 -10.91 -31.99
N ILE A 472 9.38 -10.33 -31.26
CA ILE A 472 10.10 -9.13 -31.64
C ILE A 472 11.56 -9.49 -31.86
N GLU A 473 12.09 -9.19 -33.03
CA GLU A 473 13.52 -9.35 -33.35
C GLU A 473 14.11 -8.07 -33.89
N ARG A 474 15.39 -7.84 -33.60
CA ARG A 474 16.13 -6.71 -34.15
C ARG A 474 16.87 -7.17 -35.40
N THR A 475 16.38 -6.74 -36.56
CA THR A 475 17.13 -6.88 -37.82
C THR A 475 18.17 -5.75 -37.94
N PRO A 476 19.17 -5.85 -38.85
CA PRO A 476 20.16 -4.80 -39.04
C PRO A 476 19.58 -3.41 -39.34
N GLU A 477 18.37 -3.37 -39.91
CA GLU A 477 17.74 -2.15 -40.43
C GLU A 477 16.58 -1.66 -39.54
N ALA A 478 15.82 -2.56 -38.92
CA ALA A 478 14.64 -2.22 -38.12
C ALA A 478 14.24 -3.30 -37.09
N TRP A 479 13.35 -2.94 -36.17
CA TRP A 479 12.61 -3.92 -35.39
C TRP A 479 11.56 -4.61 -36.27
N ARG A 480 11.47 -5.93 -36.15
CA ARG A 480 10.44 -6.74 -36.80
C ARG A 480 9.59 -7.42 -35.75
N GLU A 481 8.28 -7.34 -35.91
CA GLU A 481 7.29 -8.00 -35.06
C GLU A 481 6.52 -9.06 -35.86
N ILE A 482 6.28 -10.23 -35.26
CA ILE A 482 5.53 -11.36 -35.84
C ILE A 482 4.54 -11.82 -34.78
N SER A 483 3.24 -11.85 -35.06
CA SER A 483 2.22 -12.21 -34.06
C SER A 483 1.69 -13.64 -34.24
N THR A 484 1.06 -14.20 -33.22
CA THR A 484 0.28 -15.44 -33.34
C THR A 484 -0.98 -15.27 -34.20
N VAL A 485 -1.51 -14.05 -34.26
CA VAL A 485 -2.70 -13.68 -35.06
C VAL A 485 -2.34 -13.45 -36.53
N GLY A 486 -1.12 -12.98 -36.81
CA GLY A 486 -0.58 -12.84 -38.17
C GLY A 486 -1.18 -11.69 -38.95
N TYR A 487 -0.91 -10.46 -38.52
CA TYR A 487 -1.27 -9.26 -39.27
C TYR A 487 -0.48 -9.16 -40.59
N LEU A 488 -1.19 -8.87 -41.67
CA LEU A 488 -0.65 -8.70 -43.02
C LEU A 488 -1.05 -7.34 -43.57
N SER A 489 -0.04 -6.54 -43.92
CA SER A 489 -0.25 -5.37 -44.76
C SER A 489 -0.41 -5.79 -46.23
N ARG A 490 -1.47 -5.30 -46.87
CA ARG A 490 -1.75 -5.42 -48.31
C ARG A 490 -0.58 -4.91 -49.14
N LYS A 491 0.06 -3.83 -48.71
CA LYS A 491 1.25 -3.28 -49.37
C LYS A 491 2.41 -4.28 -49.35
N ALA A 492 2.72 -4.85 -48.19
CA ALA A 492 3.78 -5.84 -48.05
C ALA A 492 3.50 -7.13 -48.85
N PHE A 493 2.23 -7.53 -48.96
CA PHE A 493 1.82 -8.64 -49.81
C PHE A 493 2.07 -8.36 -51.30
N LEU A 494 1.65 -7.20 -51.79
CA LEU A 494 1.84 -6.79 -53.19
C LEU A 494 3.31 -6.54 -53.55
N GLU A 495 4.14 -6.12 -52.59
CA GLU A 495 5.60 -6.04 -52.77
C GLU A 495 6.24 -7.42 -52.96
N THR A 496 5.69 -8.45 -52.30
CA THR A 496 6.24 -9.82 -52.35
C THR A 496 5.78 -10.59 -53.59
N PHE A 497 4.49 -10.52 -53.94
CA PHE A 497 3.89 -11.29 -55.04
C PHE A 497 3.70 -10.47 -56.34
N GLY A 498 4.05 -9.17 -56.31
CA GLY A 498 3.93 -8.26 -57.44
C GLY A 498 2.61 -7.49 -57.47
N LYS A 499 2.60 -6.36 -58.18
CA LYS A 499 1.44 -5.44 -58.27
C LYS A 499 0.20 -6.06 -58.92
N GLU A 500 0.34 -7.17 -59.64
CA GLU A 500 -0.76 -7.89 -60.29
C GLU A 500 -1.49 -8.86 -59.33
N ALA A 501 -0.93 -9.12 -58.13
CA ALA A 501 -1.50 -10.03 -57.13
C ALA A 501 -2.70 -9.46 -56.35
N VAL A 502 -3.30 -8.35 -56.81
CA VAL A 502 -4.51 -7.76 -56.22
C VAL A 502 -5.67 -8.75 -56.26
N ALA A 503 -5.86 -9.44 -57.39
CA ALA A 503 -6.90 -10.45 -57.53
C ALA A 503 -6.70 -11.64 -56.57
N THR A 504 -5.45 -11.99 -56.27
CA THR A 504 -5.09 -13.03 -55.31
C THR A 504 -5.45 -12.61 -53.88
N TRP A 505 -5.17 -11.36 -53.51
CA TRP A 505 -5.55 -10.78 -52.21
C TRP A 505 -7.07 -10.79 -52.00
N ASP A 506 -7.83 -10.31 -52.99
CA ASP A 506 -9.29 -10.25 -52.92
C ASP A 506 -9.91 -11.66 -52.86
N ALA A 507 -9.34 -12.62 -53.58
CA ALA A 507 -9.76 -14.03 -53.53
C ALA A 507 -9.46 -14.71 -52.18
N LEU A 508 -8.35 -14.34 -51.52
CA LEU A 508 -8.02 -14.82 -50.18
C LEU A 508 -8.98 -14.30 -49.11
N ILE A 509 -9.44 -13.06 -49.24
CA ILE A 509 -10.51 -12.49 -48.39
C ILE A 509 -11.84 -13.21 -48.67
N ALA A 510 -12.21 -13.39 -49.94
CA ALA A 510 -13.46 -14.04 -50.31
C ALA A 510 -13.58 -15.50 -49.84
N ASN A 511 -12.45 -16.21 -49.74
CA ASN A 511 -12.39 -17.58 -49.21
C ASN A 511 -12.29 -17.66 -47.68
N GLY A 512 -12.16 -16.52 -46.98
CA GLY A 512 -11.98 -16.48 -45.53
C GLY A 512 -10.59 -16.90 -45.05
N SER A 513 -9.59 -16.98 -45.95
CA SER A 513 -8.19 -17.20 -45.56
C SER A 513 -7.56 -15.94 -44.93
N LEU A 514 -8.09 -14.77 -45.29
CA LEU A 514 -7.78 -13.48 -44.68
C LEU A 514 -9.07 -12.85 -44.15
N SER A 515 -9.02 -12.28 -42.95
CA SER A 515 -10.08 -11.46 -42.38
C SER A 515 -9.65 -10.00 -42.41
N PRO A 516 -10.33 -9.10 -43.15
CA PRO A 516 -9.94 -7.69 -43.21
C PRO A 516 -10.12 -7.02 -41.85
N VAL A 517 -9.12 -6.24 -41.43
CA VAL A 517 -9.19 -5.35 -40.26
C VAL A 517 -9.54 -3.94 -40.74
N ASP A 518 -8.88 -3.48 -41.81
CA ASP A 518 -9.18 -2.23 -42.52
C ASP A 518 -8.93 -2.39 -44.05
N GLU A 519 -8.81 -1.27 -44.79
CA GLU A 519 -8.54 -1.30 -46.24
C GLU A 519 -7.12 -1.76 -46.62
N GLU A 520 -6.15 -1.68 -45.70
CA GLU A 520 -4.74 -2.01 -45.92
C GLU A 520 -4.22 -3.18 -45.08
N GLU A 521 -4.94 -3.64 -44.06
CA GLU A 521 -4.53 -4.71 -43.16
C GLU A 521 -5.57 -5.83 -43.05
N ALA A 522 -5.06 -7.06 -42.99
CA ALA A 522 -5.87 -8.26 -42.77
C ALA A 522 -5.18 -9.24 -41.82
N ILE A 523 -5.98 -10.04 -41.11
CA ILE A 523 -5.55 -11.11 -40.20
C ILE A 523 -5.57 -12.44 -40.94
N ILE A 524 -4.55 -13.29 -40.73
CA ILE A 524 -4.50 -14.63 -41.29
C ILE A 524 -5.46 -15.56 -40.53
N ALA A 525 -6.52 -16.05 -41.20
CA ALA A 525 -7.58 -16.86 -40.62
C ALA A 525 -7.55 -18.33 -41.09
N LEU A 526 -6.35 -18.91 -41.27
CA LEU A 526 -6.16 -20.25 -41.86
C LEU A 526 -6.82 -21.41 -41.09
N GLN A 527 -7.24 -21.20 -39.83
CA GLN A 527 -7.83 -22.26 -38.99
C GLN A 527 -9.36 -22.35 -39.07
N ASN A 528 -10.06 -21.34 -39.62
CA ASN A 528 -11.52 -21.26 -39.59
C ASN A 528 -12.15 -21.60 -40.96
N GLY A 529 -12.20 -22.88 -41.33
CA GLY A 529 -13.11 -23.39 -42.37
C GLY A 529 -12.87 -22.91 -43.82
N ALA A 530 -11.75 -22.25 -44.11
CA ALA A 530 -11.39 -21.84 -45.46
C ALA A 530 -11.11 -23.05 -46.38
N ARG A 531 -11.43 -22.94 -47.68
CA ARG A 531 -11.02 -23.99 -48.64
C ARG A 531 -9.50 -24.10 -48.69
N PRO A 532 -8.94 -25.32 -48.84
CA PRO A 532 -7.49 -25.49 -48.94
C PRO A 532 -6.91 -24.58 -50.03
N LEU A 533 -5.83 -23.85 -49.72
CA LEU A 533 -5.18 -22.94 -50.68
C LEU A 533 -4.80 -23.65 -51.99
N GLN A 534 -4.54 -24.95 -51.90
CA GLN A 534 -4.24 -25.84 -53.02
C GLN A 534 -5.38 -25.94 -54.06
N GLU A 535 -6.64 -25.75 -53.66
CA GLU A 535 -7.80 -25.76 -54.57
C GLU A 535 -7.99 -24.42 -55.30
N LEU A 536 -7.60 -23.30 -54.68
CA LEU A 536 -7.75 -21.95 -55.24
C LEU A 536 -6.53 -21.51 -56.05
N PHE A 537 -5.33 -21.93 -55.64
CA PHE A 537 -4.06 -21.53 -56.24
C PHE A 537 -3.14 -22.74 -56.47
N PRO A 538 -3.44 -23.61 -57.46
CA PRO A 538 -2.71 -24.87 -57.65
C PRO A 538 -1.20 -24.68 -57.87
N ASN A 539 -0.79 -23.60 -58.54
CA ASN A 539 0.60 -23.33 -58.88
C ASN A 539 1.35 -22.55 -57.77
N ASP A 540 0.64 -21.73 -56.99
CA ASP A 540 1.26 -20.78 -56.05
C ASP A 540 0.99 -21.09 -54.57
N HIS A 541 0.17 -22.12 -54.26
CA HIS A 541 -0.22 -22.47 -52.89
C HIS A 541 0.97 -22.66 -51.94
N ALA A 542 2.05 -23.34 -52.39
CA ALA A 542 3.21 -23.58 -51.55
C ALA A 542 3.95 -22.28 -51.17
N ALA A 543 4.01 -21.32 -52.10
CA ALA A 543 4.62 -20.01 -51.84
C ALA A 543 3.74 -19.17 -50.91
N LEU A 544 2.41 -19.21 -51.08
CA LEU A 544 1.45 -18.54 -50.19
C LEU A 544 1.46 -19.12 -48.77
N GLU A 545 1.50 -20.45 -48.63
CA GLU A 545 1.60 -21.12 -47.33
C GLU A 545 2.90 -20.78 -46.61
N HIS A 546 4.03 -20.80 -47.32
CA HIS A 546 5.30 -20.41 -46.73
C HIS A 546 5.30 -18.93 -46.30
N PHE A 547 4.72 -18.05 -47.13
CA PHE A 547 4.58 -16.63 -46.80
C PHE A 547 3.71 -16.42 -45.55
N PHE A 548 2.54 -17.07 -45.45
CA PHE A 548 1.71 -16.97 -44.25
C PHE A 548 2.42 -17.51 -43.01
N ARG A 549 3.10 -18.65 -43.11
CA ARG A 549 3.90 -19.20 -42.00
C ARG A 549 5.06 -18.29 -41.59
N SER A 550 5.63 -17.51 -42.51
CA SER A 550 6.69 -16.54 -42.19
C SER A 550 6.21 -15.28 -41.45
N ARG A 551 4.88 -15.10 -41.38
CA ARG A 551 4.20 -13.96 -40.74
C ARG A 551 3.43 -14.35 -39.49
N LEU A 552 3.47 -15.63 -39.12
CA LEU A 552 2.83 -16.20 -37.95
C LEU A 552 3.86 -16.87 -37.05
N ILE A 553 3.59 -16.87 -35.74
CA ILE A 553 4.25 -17.79 -34.83
C ILE A 553 3.56 -19.15 -34.95
N GLY A 554 4.26 -20.14 -35.49
CA GLY A 554 3.78 -21.52 -35.57
C GLY A 554 4.11 -22.31 -34.30
N PRO A 555 3.40 -23.41 -34.00
CA PRO A 555 3.86 -24.35 -32.97
C PRO A 555 5.15 -25.04 -33.42
N PHE A 556 6.01 -25.43 -32.47
CA PHE A 556 7.20 -26.22 -32.81
C PHE A 556 6.81 -27.61 -33.34
N GLN A 557 7.60 -28.16 -34.26
CA GLN A 557 7.39 -29.53 -34.74
C GLN A 557 7.81 -30.53 -33.67
N GLN A 558 6.86 -31.31 -33.15
CA GLN A 558 7.13 -32.35 -32.15
C GLN A 558 7.97 -33.51 -32.69
N ILE A 559 8.01 -33.67 -34.01
CA ILE A 559 8.83 -34.67 -34.69
C ILE A 559 10.10 -33.96 -35.13
N ALA A 560 11.28 -34.49 -34.76
CA ALA A 560 12.60 -33.94 -35.10
C ALA A 560 12.91 -34.05 -36.61
N ARG A 561 12.12 -33.36 -37.45
CA ARG A 561 12.33 -33.17 -38.87
C ARG A 561 12.83 -31.75 -39.09
N PHE A 562 14.13 -31.63 -39.30
CA PHE A 562 14.76 -30.36 -39.66
C PHE A 562 14.69 -30.21 -41.18
N GLU A 563 13.57 -29.71 -41.68
CA GLU A 563 13.43 -29.38 -43.10
C GLU A 563 14.09 -28.02 -43.38
N GLY A 564 15.03 -27.97 -44.33
CA GLY A 564 15.71 -26.75 -44.79
C GLY A 564 16.90 -26.28 -43.93
N GLN A 565 17.48 -25.13 -44.31
CA GLN A 565 18.52 -24.48 -43.53
C GLN A 565 17.96 -24.00 -42.19
N GLN A 566 18.70 -24.26 -41.11
CA GLN A 566 18.33 -23.82 -39.77
C GLN A 566 19.02 -22.49 -39.46
N GLU A 567 18.33 -21.63 -38.73
CA GLU A 567 18.78 -20.32 -38.30
C GLU A 567 18.63 -20.22 -36.77
N VAL A 568 19.64 -19.65 -36.12
CA VAL A 568 19.56 -19.27 -34.71
C VAL A 568 19.04 -17.84 -34.65
N ARG A 569 17.94 -17.64 -33.91
CA ARG A 569 17.31 -16.34 -33.72
C ARG A 569 17.45 -15.89 -32.27
N GLU A 570 17.67 -14.60 -32.09
CA GLU A 570 17.63 -13.94 -30.80
C GLU A 570 16.55 -12.87 -30.87
N GLY A 571 15.62 -12.91 -29.92
CA GLY A 571 14.49 -12.00 -29.89
C GLY A 571 13.74 -12.06 -28.58
N TRP A 572 12.61 -11.39 -28.55
CA TRP A 572 11.76 -11.23 -27.38
C TRP A 572 10.35 -11.73 -27.68
N LEU A 573 9.74 -12.40 -26.72
CA LEU A 573 8.31 -12.70 -26.72
C LEU A 573 7.58 -11.55 -26.05
N LYS A 574 6.73 -10.85 -26.78
CA LYS A 574 5.83 -9.83 -26.27
C LYS A 574 4.46 -10.44 -26.00
N LEU A 575 3.95 -10.28 -24.79
CA LEU A 575 2.54 -10.49 -24.48
C LEU A 575 1.85 -9.13 -24.45
N ARG A 576 0.77 -8.98 -25.21
CA ARG A 576 -0.04 -7.76 -25.22
C ARG A 576 -1.53 -8.10 -25.10
N PRO A 577 -2.35 -7.20 -24.58
CA PRO A 577 -3.79 -7.39 -24.56
C PRO A 577 -4.31 -7.56 -26.00
N THR A 578 -5.22 -8.49 -26.21
CA THR A 578 -5.90 -8.64 -27.51
C THR A 578 -6.65 -7.34 -27.81
N ASN A 579 -6.49 -6.80 -29.03
CA ASN A 579 -7.25 -5.63 -29.48
C ASN A 579 -8.74 -5.99 -29.62
N GLY A 580 -9.46 -5.97 -28.49
CA GLY A 580 -10.86 -6.32 -28.39
C GLY A 580 -11.78 -5.10 -28.51
N GLU A 581 -11.80 -4.42 -29.64
CA GLU A 581 -13.06 -3.84 -30.11
C GLU A 581 -13.81 -4.94 -30.86
N THR A 582 -14.46 -5.84 -30.12
CA THR A 582 -15.71 -6.51 -30.51
C THR A 582 -16.12 -7.51 -29.42
N LYS A 583 -16.97 -7.02 -28.51
CA LYS A 583 -18.25 -7.66 -28.21
C LYS A 583 -19.24 -6.63 -27.69
#